data_AF-A0A3M1YBL6-F1
#
_entry.id   AF-A0A3M1YBL6-F1
#
_cell.length_a   1.000
_cell.length_b   1.000
_cell.length_c   1.000
_cell.angle_alpha   90.00
_cell.angle_beta   90.00
_cell.angle_gamma   90.00
#
_symmetry.space_group_name_H-M   'P 1'
#
loop_
_entity.id
_entity.type
_entity.pdbx_description
1 polymer ?
#
loop_
_entity_poly.entity_id
_entity_poly.type
_entity_poly.pdbx_seq_one_letter_code
_entity_poly.pdbx_strand_id
1 'polypeptide(L)'
;MRHLCLLTIVFSLACHPAAAPEAVAPPNIVLILADDFGVGDIQAHYPDNKIPTPHLDRLVGEGMSFTDAHSNSAVCSPTRYGLLTGRYAWRTALKATRKKPSACGAR
;
A
#
# COMPACT_ATOMS: atom_id res chain seq x y z
N MET A 1 64.57 -1.38 5.82
CA MET A 1 63.80 -2.16 4.82
C MET A 1 62.47 -2.71 5.37
N ARG A 2 62.41 -3.25 6.60
CA ARG A 2 61.15 -3.77 7.22
C ARG A 2 60.06 -2.71 7.45
N HIS A 3 60.43 -1.48 7.81
CA HIS A 3 59.47 -0.39 8.03
C HIS A 3 58.86 0.17 6.75
N LEU A 4 59.55 0.04 5.61
CA LEU A 4 59.08 0.49 4.31
C LEU A 4 57.94 -0.42 3.79
N CYS A 5 58.01 -1.73 4.04
CA CYS A 5 56.93 -2.67 3.73
C CYS A 5 55.68 -2.49 4.62
N LEU A 6 55.85 -2.07 5.87
CA LEU A 6 54.71 -1.83 6.76
C LEU A 6 53.93 -0.58 6.35
N LEU A 7 54.63 0.48 5.93
CA LEU A 7 54.02 1.71 5.43
C LEU A 7 53.24 1.51 4.14
N THR A 8 53.71 0.66 3.22
CA THR A 8 52.99 0.37 1.97
C THR A 8 51.73 -0.46 2.19
N ILE A 9 51.73 -1.40 3.14
CA ILE A 9 50.54 -2.19 3.48
C ILE A 9 49.46 -1.32 4.14
N VAL A 10 49.84 -0.42 5.05
CA VAL A 10 48.91 0.50 5.71
C VAL A 10 48.29 1.47 4.70
N PHE A 11 49.07 1.98 3.75
CA PHE A 11 48.56 2.86 2.69
C PHE A 11 47.58 2.15 1.74
N SER A 12 47.83 0.86 1.44
CA SER A 12 46.95 0.06 0.59
C SER A 12 45.63 -0.35 1.27
N LEU A 13 45.61 -0.46 2.61
CA LEU A 13 44.40 -0.70 3.38
C LEU A 13 43.54 0.57 3.54
N ALA A 14 44.19 1.74 3.66
CA ALA A 14 43.50 3.03 3.77
C ALA A 14 42.86 3.50 2.45
N CYS A 15 43.33 2.99 1.31
CA CYS A 15 42.85 3.35 -0.03
C CYS A 15 41.88 2.32 -0.63
N HIS A 16 41.26 1.45 0.18
CA HIS A 16 40.21 0.57 -0.32
C HIS A 16 39.00 1.40 -0.75
N PRO A 17 38.61 1.37 -2.03
CA PRO A 17 37.40 2.06 -2.47
C PRO A 17 36.22 1.43 -1.75
N ALA A 18 35.50 2.22 -0.97
CA ALA A 18 34.23 1.80 -0.39
C ALA A 18 33.31 1.38 -1.54
N ALA A 19 32.89 0.12 -1.54
CA ALA A 19 31.96 -0.40 -2.53
C ALA A 19 30.73 0.52 -2.54
N ALA A 20 30.42 1.12 -3.69
CA ALA A 20 29.24 1.93 -3.86
C ALA A 20 28.02 1.08 -3.47
N PRO A 21 27.09 1.61 -2.66
CA PRO A 21 25.88 0.87 -2.32
C PRO A 21 25.20 0.46 -3.63
N GLU A 22 25.01 -0.84 -3.80
CA GLU A 22 24.25 -1.38 -4.92
C GLU A 22 22.88 -0.69 -4.92
N ALA A 23 22.49 -0.12 -6.05
CA ALA A 23 21.23 0.60 -6.16
C ALA A 23 20.09 -0.37 -5.86
N VAL A 24 19.50 -0.26 -4.67
CA VAL A 24 18.38 -1.10 -4.25
C VAL A 24 17.23 -0.87 -5.24
N ALA A 25 16.87 -1.92 -5.97
CA ALA A 25 15.73 -1.86 -6.88
C ALA A 25 14.47 -1.45 -6.09
N PRO A 26 13.60 -0.61 -6.66
CA PRO A 26 12.36 -0.23 -6.01
C PRO A 26 11.52 -1.50 -5.74
N PRO A 27 10.82 -1.57 -4.61
CA PRO A 27 9.98 -2.72 -4.30
C PRO A 27 8.81 -2.81 -5.27
N ASN A 28 8.32 -4.02 -5.50
CA ASN A 28 7.06 -4.24 -6.22
C ASN A 28 5.89 -3.87 -5.30
N ILE A 29 4.96 -3.06 -5.81
CA ILE A 29 3.76 -2.65 -5.08
C ILE A 29 2.56 -3.41 -5.65
N VAL A 30 1.92 -4.23 -4.82
CA VAL A 30 0.70 -4.95 -5.17
C VAL A 30 -0.47 -4.35 -4.38
N LEU A 31 -1.41 -3.72 -5.08
CA LEU A 31 -2.62 -3.14 -4.49
C LEU A 31 -3.79 -4.12 -4.64
N ILE A 32 -4.26 -4.67 -3.53
CA ILE A 32 -5.43 -5.54 -3.47
C ILE A 32 -6.61 -4.70 -2.96
N LEU A 33 -7.67 -4.58 -3.76
CA LEU A 33 -8.90 -3.87 -3.42
C LEU A 33 -10.10 -4.81 -3.52
N ALA A 34 -10.82 -5.01 -2.42
CA ALA A 34 -12.07 -5.74 -2.37
C ALA A 34 -13.26 -4.76 -2.41
N ASP A 35 -14.33 -5.10 -3.14
CA ASP A 35 -15.56 -4.30 -3.22
C ASP A 35 -16.55 -4.77 -2.13
N ASP A 36 -17.32 -3.84 -1.59
CA ASP A 36 -18.29 -4.08 -0.50
C ASP A 36 -17.73 -4.84 0.73
N PHE A 37 -16.43 -4.72 0.98
CA PHE A 37 -15.74 -5.37 2.10
C PHE A 37 -15.80 -4.53 3.38
N GLY A 38 -16.40 -5.10 4.42
CA GLY A 38 -16.56 -4.47 5.73
C GLY A 38 -15.38 -4.73 6.67
N VAL A 39 -15.18 -3.82 7.63
CA VAL A 39 -14.15 -3.99 8.67
C VAL A 39 -14.38 -5.28 9.48
N GLY A 40 -15.65 -5.65 9.67
CA GLY A 40 -16.09 -6.85 10.38
C GLY A 40 -15.84 -8.17 9.64
N ASP A 41 -15.36 -8.16 8.40
CA ASP A 41 -15.18 -9.38 7.60
C ASP A 41 -13.83 -10.08 7.84
N ILE A 42 -12.88 -9.43 8.51
CA ILE A 42 -11.56 -10.01 8.84
C ILE A 42 -11.60 -10.64 10.23
N GLN A 43 -11.31 -11.93 10.33
CA GLN A 43 -11.31 -12.66 11.60
C GLN A 43 -10.22 -12.15 12.57
N ALA A 44 -9.03 -11.80 12.09
CA ALA A 44 -7.98 -11.22 12.93
C ALA A 44 -8.39 -9.92 13.66
N HIS A 45 -9.39 -9.18 13.18
CA HIS A 45 -9.91 -7.98 13.84
C HIS A 45 -11.06 -8.28 14.80
N TYR A 46 -11.78 -9.39 14.60
CA TYR A 46 -12.95 -9.77 15.36
C TYR A 46 -12.91 -11.27 15.66
N PRO A 47 -12.48 -11.69 16.87
CA PRO A 47 -12.36 -13.11 17.23
C PRO A 47 -13.66 -13.91 17.09
N ASP A 48 -14.81 -13.25 17.27
CA ASP A 48 -16.14 -13.84 17.18
C ASP A 48 -16.69 -13.89 15.74
N ASN A 49 -15.88 -13.52 14.74
CA ASN A 49 -16.29 -13.53 13.34
C ASN A 49 -16.53 -14.96 12.85
N LYS A 50 -17.57 -15.14 12.03
CA LYS A 50 -18.01 -16.43 11.50
C LYS A 50 -17.28 -16.86 10.24
N ILE A 51 -16.65 -15.91 9.53
CA ILE A 51 -16.01 -16.15 8.24
C ILE A 51 -14.51 -16.37 8.47
N PRO A 52 -13.97 -17.57 8.18
CA PRO A 52 -12.54 -17.81 8.32
C PRO A 52 -11.74 -17.12 7.20
N THR A 53 -10.75 -16.30 7.58
CA THR A 53 -9.92 -15.54 6.65
C THR A 53 -8.41 -15.81 6.80
N PRO A 54 -7.95 -17.09 6.73
CA PRO A 54 -6.60 -17.48 7.14
C PRO A 54 -5.47 -16.76 6.38
N HIS A 55 -5.68 -16.42 5.11
CA HIS A 55 -4.68 -15.69 4.32
C HIS A 55 -4.60 -14.21 4.69
N LEU A 56 -5.73 -13.57 5.00
CA LEU A 56 -5.73 -12.18 5.47
C LEU A 56 -5.20 -12.10 6.90
N ASP A 57 -5.54 -13.06 7.76
CA ASP A 57 -5.05 -13.11 9.13
C ASP A 57 -3.51 -13.24 9.16
N ARG A 58 -2.94 -14.04 8.26
CA ARG A 58 -1.49 -14.12 8.05
C ARG A 58 -0.90 -12.77 7.62
N LEU A 59 -1.52 -12.08 6.66
CA LEU A 59 -1.06 -10.75 6.22
C LEU A 59 -1.10 -9.71 7.35
N VAL A 60 -2.11 -9.77 8.22
CA VAL A 60 -2.19 -8.92 9.42
C VAL A 60 -1.07 -9.25 10.41
N GLY A 61 -0.77 -10.54 10.63
CA GLY A 61 0.27 -10.98 11.56
C GLY A 61 1.71 -10.74 11.08
N GLU A 62 1.96 -10.79 9.77
CA GLU A 62 3.27 -10.50 9.16
C GLU A 62 3.48 -9.01 8.85
N GLY A 63 2.42 -8.20 8.96
CA GLY A 63 2.41 -6.81 8.51
C GLY A 63 1.90 -5.82 9.54
N MET A 64 1.19 -4.81 9.03
CA MET A 64 0.53 -3.78 9.83
C MET A 64 -0.93 -3.70 9.43
N SER A 65 -1.81 -3.43 10.39
CA SER A 65 -3.22 -3.16 10.12
C SER A 65 -3.66 -1.80 10.66
N PHE A 66 -4.57 -1.16 9.93
CA PHE A 66 -5.15 0.13 10.26
C PHE A 66 -6.62 -0.05 10.62
N THR A 67 -6.97 0.15 11.89
CA THR A 67 -8.35 0.02 12.39
C THR A 67 -9.20 1.25 12.14
N ASP A 68 -8.56 2.39 11.84
CA ASP A 68 -9.20 3.67 11.56
C ASP A 68 -8.86 4.13 10.12
N ALA A 69 -9.35 3.37 9.14
CA ALA A 69 -9.16 3.64 7.72
C ALA A 69 -10.54 3.81 7.05
N HIS A 70 -10.76 4.98 6.43
CA HIS A 70 -12.05 5.33 5.83
C HIS A 70 -11.98 5.43 4.31
N SER A 71 -13.00 4.90 3.64
CA SER A 71 -13.23 5.21 2.23
C SER A 71 -13.65 6.68 2.09
N ASN A 72 -13.27 7.30 0.97
CA ASN A 72 -13.66 8.69 0.69
C ASN A 72 -15.19 8.86 0.45
N SER A 73 -15.90 7.76 0.23
CA SER A 73 -17.30 7.69 -0.17
C SER A 73 -17.87 6.29 0.11
N ALA A 74 -19.19 6.20 0.22
CA ALA A 74 -19.92 4.94 0.37
C ALA A 74 -20.32 4.30 -0.97
N VAL A 75 -19.67 4.69 -2.09
CA VAL A 75 -20.02 4.23 -3.44
C VAL A 75 -18.76 3.85 -4.21
N CYS A 76 -18.82 2.77 -5.00
CA CYS A 76 -17.67 2.18 -5.68
C CYS A 76 -16.90 3.15 -6.59
N SER A 77 -17.59 3.90 -7.47
CA SER A 77 -16.92 4.82 -8.42
C SER A 77 -16.16 5.95 -7.73
N PRO A 78 -16.73 6.73 -6.79
CA PRO A 78 -15.97 7.76 -6.09
C PRO A 78 -14.84 7.20 -5.21
N THR A 79 -15.00 6.01 -4.61
CA THR A 79 -13.92 5.33 -3.87
C THR A 79 -12.74 5.01 -4.76
N ARG A 80 -12.98 4.34 -5.91
CA ARG A 80 -11.93 4.02 -6.88
C ARG A 80 -11.29 5.27 -7.48
N TYR A 81 -12.08 6.32 -7.73
CA TYR A 81 -11.55 7.61 -8.19
C TYR A 81 -10.54 8.20 -7.19
N GLY A 82 -10.88 8.22 -5.90
CA GLY A 82 -9.98 8.75 -4.87
C GLY A 82 -8.70 7.95 -4.74
N LEU A 83 -8.80 6.62 -4.79
CA LEU A 83 -7.65 5.71 -4.73
C LEU A 83 -6.68 5.93 -5.91
N LEU A 84 -7.18 6.04 -7.13
CA LEU A 84 -6.35 6.17 -8.33
C LEU A 84 -5.76 7.56 -8.52
N THR A 85 -6.43 8.61 -8.05
CA THR A 85 -6.02 10.00 -8.30
C THR A 85 -5.44 10.71 -7.08
N GLY A 86 -5.62 10.17 -5.87
CA GLY A 86 -5.27 10.84 -4.62
C GLY A 86 -6.12 12.09 -4.34
N ARG A 87 -7.28 12.24 -5.00
CA ARG A 87 -8.13 13.45 -4.90
C ARG A 87 -9.55 13.10 -4.46
N TYR A 88 -10.16 13.98 -3.68
CA TYR A 88 -11.58 13.88 -3.36
C TYR A 88 -12.44 13.98 -4.64
N ALA A 89 -13.40 13.07 -4.79
CA ALA A 89 -14.25 12.98 -5.98
C ALA A 89 -15.04 14.28 -6.25
N TRP A 90 -15.46 15.00 -5.21
CA TRP A 90 -16.18 16.28 -5.34
C TRP A 90 -15.36 17.41 -5.99
N ARG A 91 -14.03 17.27 -6.08
CA ARG A 91 -13.13 18.22 -6.75
C ARG A 91 -13.11 18.03 -8.28
N THR A 92 -13.90 17.10 -8.81
CA THR A 92 -14.03 16.86 -10.26
C THR A 92 -15.49 16.87 -10.73
N ALA A 93 -15.68 16.84 -12.04
CA ALA A 93 -17.01 16.74 -12.65
C ALA A 93 -17.68 15.37 -12.42
N LEU A 94 -16.92 14.33 -12.05
CA LEU A 94 -17.42 12.98 -11.78
C LEU A 94 -17.93 12.83 -10.33
N LYS A 95 -18.81 13.77 -9.91
CA LYS A 95 -19.27 13.88 -8.51
C LYS A 95 -20.17 12.73 -8.04
N ALA A 96 -20.73 11.97 -8.97
CA ALA A 96 -21.66 10.90 -8.67
C ALA A 96 -21.37 9.71 -9.58
N THR A 97 -21.59 8.49 -9.08
CA THR A 97 -22.02 7.42 -9.97
C THR A 97 -23.17 7.98 -10.78
N ARG A 98 -23.09 7.87 -12.10
CA ARG A 98 -24.14 8.34 -13.00
C ARG A 98 -25.46 7.66 -12.58
N LYS A 99 -26.23 8.26 -11.65
CA LYS A 99 -27.66 8.02 -11.57
C LYS A 99 -28.13 8.49 -12.94
N LYS A 100 -28.36 7.54 -13.86
CA LYS A 100 -29.34 7.82 -14.92
C LYS A 100 -30.52 8.45 -14.20
N PRO A 101 -31.08 9.57 -14.69
CA PRO A 101 -32.42 9.92 -14.25
C PRO A 101 -33.24 8.66 -14.46
N SER A 102 -33.80 8.12 -13.39
CA SER A 102 -34.73 7.02 -13.48
C SER A 102 -35.76 7.47 -14.50
N ALA A 103 -35.81 6.78 -15.65
CA ALA A 103 -36.84 6.96 -16.65
C ALA A 103 -38.17 6.37 -16.12
N CYS A 104 -38.60 6.87 -14.96
CA CYS A 104 -39.91 6.68 -14.38
C CYS A 104 -40.46 8.09 -14.17
N GLY A 105 -41.24 8.55 -15.16
CA GLY A 105 -41.73 9.92 -15.21
C GLY A 105 -41.90 10.52 -16.62
N ALA A 106 -41.73 9.73 -17.69
CA ALA A 106 -42.29 10.06 -18.99
C ALA A 106 -43.70 9.46 -19.09
N ARG A 107 -44.65 10.13 -18.42
CA ARG A 107 -46.06 10.22 -18.79
C ARG A 107 -46.51 11.64 -18.47
#